data_AF-A0AAP9XV17-F1
#
_entry.id   AF-A0AAP9XV17-F1
#
_cell.length_a   1.000
_cell.length_b   1.000
_cell.length_c   1.000
_cell.angle_alpha   90.00
_cell.angle_beta   90.00
_cell.angle_gamma   90.00
#
_symmetry.space_group_name_H-M   'P 1'
#
loop_
_entity.id
_entity.type
_entity.pdbx_description
1 polymer ?
#
loop_
_entity_poly.entity_id
_entity_poly.type
_entity_poly.pdbx_seq_one_letter_code
_entity_poly.pdbx_strand_id
1 'polypeptide(L)'
;MKQSIAAACAAVLTLTALPALADAPAIAAAAGEPCAIGYVTGVAGAPQSLREYLASRDQDRFRYLTGNPLQCKVSDEGRTSACVGVTSLRHERVSVYDDSGATTTSVVARIELDQGTFPVIVDVRKQDLSCEK
;
A
#
# COMPACT_ATOMS: atom_id res chain seq x y z
N MET A 1 15.93 26.74 -74.76
CA MET A 1 15.01 25.71 -75.32
C MET A 1 14.77 24.65 -74.26
N LYS A 2 13.50 24.27 -74.02
CA LYS A 2 12.98 23.01 -73.41
C LYS A 2 13.59 22.60 -72.04
N GLN A 3 12.89 22.71 -70.89
CA GLN A 3 11.79 21.84 -70.38
C GLN A 3 12.12 20.33 -70.59
N SER A 4 12.16 19.41 -69.63
CA SER A 4 11.32 19.11 -68.44
C SER A 4 12.00 17.94 -67.67
N ILE A 5 11.90 17.72 -66.35
CA ILE A 5 10.92 16.88 -65.56
C ILE A 5 11.67 16.65 -64.21
N ALA A 6 11.29 17.27 -63.08
CA ALA A 6 10.33 16.78 -62.09
C ALA A 6 10.60 15.36 -61.53
N ALA A 7 11.17 15.28 -60.32
CA ALA A 7 11.00 14.13 -59.43
C ALA A 7 11.08 14.61 -57.98
N ALA A 8 9.91 14.80 -57.36
CA ALA A 8 9.77 15.08 -55.95
C ALA A 8 9.78 13.75 -55.17
N CYS A 9 10.77 13.56 -54.29
CA CYS A 9 10.73 12.49 -53.29
C CYS A 9 10.18 13.08 -51.98
N ALA A 10 8.88 12.90 -51.77
CA ALA A 10 8.27 13.09 -50.46
C ALA A 10 8.62 11.88 -49.58
N ALA A 11 9.45 12.10 -48.55
CA ALA A 11 9.68 11.10 -47.51
C ALA A 11 8.52 11.17 -46.50
N VAL A 12 7.58 10.23 -46.60
CA VAL A 12 6.57 10.00 -45.58
C VAL A 12 7.23 9.18 -44.46
N LEU A 13 7.56 9.82 -43.34
CA LEU A 13 7.93 9.12 -42.11
C LEU A 13 6.65 8.69 -41.40
N THR A 14 6.24 7.45 -41.58
CA THR A 14 5.20 6.83 -40.75
C THR A 14 5.77 6.59 -39.36
N LEU A 15 5.37 7.41 -38.38
CA LEU A 15 5.53 7.10 -36.96
C LEU A 15 4.57 5.96 -36.61
N THR A 16 5.04 4.71 -36.69
CA THR A 16 4.33 3.59 -36.08
C THR A 16 4.64 3.61 -34.58
N ALA A 17 3.73 4.19 -33.79
CA ALA A 17 3.73 3.98 -32.36
C ALA A 17 3.45 2.50 -32.10
N LEU A 18 4.50 1.75 -31.79
CA LEU A 18 4.38 0.42 -31.20
C LEU A 18 3.73 0.59 -29.82
N PRO A 19 2.55 0.01 -29.53
CA PRO A 19 2.19 -0.17 -28.15
C PRO A 19 3.22 -1.16 -27.59
N ALA A 20 3.98 -0.72 -26.58
CA ALA A 20 4.77 -1.63 -25.77
C ALA A 20 3.77 -2.52 -25.01
N LEU A 21 3.41 -3.65 -25.61
CA LEU A 21 2.75 -4.75 -24.91
C LEU A 21 3.80 -5.35 -23.99
N ALA A 22 3.81 -4.89 -22.75
CA ALA A 22 4.53 -5.55 -21.68
C ALA A 22 3.79 -6.87 -21.37
N ASP A 23 4.10 -7.92 -22.12
CA ASP A 23 3.71 -9.29 -21.80
C ASP A 23 4.50 -9.75 -20.56
N ALA A 24 4.05 -9.34 -19.38
CA ALA A 24 4.41 -10.04 -18.16
C ALA A 24 3.65 -11.39 -18.18
N PRO A 25 4.33 -12.54 -18.03
CA PRO A 25 3.64 -13.82 -17.98
C PRO A 25 2.63 -13.78 -16.84
N ALA A 26 1.36 -13.99 -17.19
CA ALA A 26 0.29 -14.23 -16.23
C ALA A 26 0.61 -15.49 -15.44
N ILE A 27 1.38 -15.34 -14.36
CA ILE A 27 1.44 -16.32 -13.30
C ILE A 27 0.07 -16.26 -12.66
N ALA A 28 -0.73 -17.29 -12.92
CA ALA A 28 -1.97 -17.56 -12.23
C ALA A 28 -1.66 -17.78 -10.74
N ALA A 29 -1.47 -16.69 -10.00
CA ALA A 29 -1.71 -16.67 -8.58
C ALA A 29 -3.23 -16.61 -8.43
N ALA A 30 -3.79 -17.51 -7.64
CA ALA A 30 -5.19 -17.44 -7.22
C ALA A 30 -5.40 -16.13 -6.44
N ALA A 31 -5.65 -15.04 -7.15
CA ALA A 31 -5.94 -13.74 -6.58
C ALA A 31 -7.44 -13.73 -6.27
N GLY A 32 -7.77 -13.91 -4.99
CA GLY A 32 -9.09 -13.51 -4.50
C GLY A 32 -9.35 -12.05 -4.90
N GLU A 33 -10.62 -11.68 -5.06
CA GLU A 33 -11.00 -10.31 -5.46
C GLU A 33 -10.27 -9.26 -4.62
N PRO A 34 -9.85 -8.13 -5.24
CA PRO A 34 -9.12 -7.09 -4.54
C PRO A 34 -9.96 -6.52 -3.40
N CYS A 35 -9.44 -6.65 -2.17
CA CYS A 35 -10.07 -6.15 -0.96
C CYS A 35 -9.90 -4.63 -0.91
N ALA A 36 -10.89 -3.83 -1.33
CA ALA A 36 -10.76 -2.36 -1.29
C ALA A 36 -10.97 -1.81 0.14
N ILE A 37 -11.96 -2.37 0.83
CA ILE A 37 -12.32 -2.03 2.21
C ILE A 37 -12.38 -3.32 3.03
N GLY A 38 -11.96 -3.23 4.28
CA GLY A 38 -12.16 -4.31 5.24
C GLY A 38 -12.23 -3.83 6.68
N TYR A 39 -12.33 -4.78 7.59
CA TYR A 39 -12.33 -4.57 9.03
C TYR A 39 -11.14 -5.31 9.63
N VAL A 40 -10.36 -4.62 10.47
CA VAL A 40 -9.20 -5.21 11.14
C VAL A 40 -9.50 -5.44 12.61
N THR A 41 -9.21 -6.66 13.07
CA THR A 41 -9.18 -7.00 14.50
C THR A 41 -7.83 -7.64 14.82
N GLY A 42 -6.92 -6.86 15.41
CA GLY A 42 -5.55 -7.32 15.63
C GLY A 42 -4.60 -6.19 16.01
N VAL A 43 -3.32 -6.39 15.70
CA VAL A 43 -2.28 -5.38 15.90
C VAL A 43 -1.85 -4.83 14.56
N ALA A 44 -1.82 -3.50 14.48
CA ALA A 44 -1.30 -2.75 13.36
C ALA A 44 -0.04 -2.00 13.79
N GLY A 45 0.81 -1.62 12.84
CA GLY A 45 1.93 -0.75 13.19
C GLY A 45 2.77 -0.30 12.02
N ALA A 46 3.81 0.47 12.33
CA ALA A 46 4.86 0.74 11.37
C ALA A 46 5.52 -0.59 10.94
N PRO A 47 5.94 -0.76 9.67
CA PRO A 47 6.41 -2.05 9.15
C PRO A 47 7.52 -2.70 10.00
N GLN A 48 8.47 -1.89 10.48
CA GLN A 48 9.56 -2.37 11.34
C GLN A 48 9.06 -2.75 12.74
N SER A 49 8.27 -1.89 13.39
CA SER A 49 7.73 -2.14 14.72
C SER A 49 6.76 -3.32 14.76
N LEU A 50 5.94 -3.51 13.72
CA LEU A 50 5.09 -4.68 13.60
C LEU A 50 5.93 -5.95 13.47
N ARG A 51 7.01 -5.93 12.69
CA ARG A 51 7.92 -7.08 12.57
C ARG A 51 8.54 -7.46 13.90
N GLU A 52 8.99 -6.47 14.67
CA GLU A 52 9.52 -6.68 16.03
C GLU A 52 8.47 -7.23 17.00
N TYR A 53 7.24 -6.69 16.95
CA TYR A 53 6.12 -7.21 17.72
C TYR A 53 5.82 -8.69 17.37
N LEU A 54 5.80 -9.03 16.09
CA LEU A 54 5.53 -10.39 15.63
C LEU A 54 6.66 -11.36 15.98
N ALA A 55 7.91 -10.89 15.95
CA ALA A 55 9.09 -11.64 16.38
C ALA A 55 9.21 -11.78 17.90
N SER A 56 8.50 -10.96 18.68
CA SER A 56 8.45 -11.07 20.13
C SER A 56 7.73 -12.36 20.55
N ARG A 57 8.20 -12.96 21.65
CA ARG A 57 7.54 -14.12 22.26
C ARG A 57 6.13 -13.73 22.71
N ASP A 58 5.19 -14.68 22.68
CA ASP A 58 3.79 -14.40 23.01
C ASP A 58 3.61 -13.72 24.38
N GLN A 59 4.36 -14.17 25.39
CA GLN A 59 4.37 -13.57 26.74
C GLN A 59 4.85 -12.11 26.78
N ASP A 60 5.68 -11.70 25.82
CA ASP A 60 6.29 -10.37 25.73
C ASP A 60 5.51 -9.42 24.83
N ARG A 61 4.61 -9.94 23.98
CA ARG A 61 3.82 -9.15 23.03
C ARG A 61 2.98 -8.07 23.71
N PHE A 62 2.33 -8.40 24.84
CA PHE A 62 1.56 -7.41 25.59
C PHE A 62 2.44 -6.24 26.08
N ARG A 63 3.63 -6.56 26.58
CA ARG A 63 4.60 -5.54 27.03
C ARG A 63 5.12 -4.72 25.86
N TYR A 64 5.38 -5.34 24.71
CA TYR A 64 5.79 -4.61 23.51
C TYR A 64 4.68 -3.65 23.05
N LEU A 65 3.43 -4.11 22.98
CA LEU A 65 2.28 -3.30 22.54
C LEU A 65 2.08 -2.06 23.43
N THR A 66 2.16 -2.24 24.74
CA THR A 66 1.98 -1.15 25.71
C THR A 66 3.19 -0.24 25.84
N GLY A 67 4.40 -0.76 25.61
CA GLY A 67 5.65 0.01 25.68
C GLY A 67 6.02 0.76 24.40
N ASN A 68 5.41 0.42 23.26
CA ASN A 68 5.72 1.02 21.96
C ASN A 68 4.44 1.49 21.25
N PRO A 69 3.69 2.44 21.84
CA PRO A 69 2.47 2.95 21.23
C PRO A 69 2.77 3.59 19.87
N LEU A 70 1.83 3.49 18.93
CA LEU A 70 1.97 4.08 17.61
C LEU A 70 2.09 5.61 17.74
N GLN A 71 3.16 6.16 17.17
CA GLN A 71 3.41 7.59 17.09
C GLN A 71 3.75 7.94 15.65
N CYS A 72 3.29 9.09 15.18
CA CYS A 72 3.59 9.60 13.85
C CYS A 72 3.87 11.10 13.91
N LYS A 73 4.68 11.60 12.97
CA LYS A 73 4.77 13.03 12.70
C LYS A 73 3.55 13.46 11.90
N VAL A 74 2.88 14.50 12.36
CA VAL A 74 1.72 15.10 11.68
C VAL A 74 2.15 16.44 11.10
N SER A 75 1.92 16.65 9.79
CA SER A 75 2.13 17.95 9.15
C SER A 75 0.98 18.91 9.45
N ASP A 76 1.16 20.19 9.14
CA ASP A 76 0.09 21.20 9.25
C ASP A 76 -1.16 20.85 8.43
N GLU A 77 -1.00 20.13 7.31
CA GLU A 77 -2.12 19.62 6.49
C GLU A 77 -2.78 18.34 7.01
N GLY A 78 -2.35 17.82 8.17
CA GLY A 78 -2.88 16.58 8.76
C GLY A 78 -2.37 15.28 8.12
N ARG A 79 -1.28 15.32 7.33
CA ARG A 79 -0.63 14.12 6.79
C ARG A 79 0.28 13.49 7.84
N THR A 80 0.18 12.17 7.98
CA THR A 80 1.06 11.42 8.88
C THR A 80 2.29 10.87 8.15
N SER A 81 3.45 10.92 8.80
CA SER A 81 4.70 10.39 8.29
C SER A 81 5.59 9.89 9.43
N ALA A 82 6.68 9.18 9.08
CA ALA A 82 7.68 8.72 10.04
C ALA A 82 7.06 7.99 11.26
N CYS A 83 6.07 7.15 11.00
CA CYS A 83 5.38 6.41 12.05
C CYS A 83 6.28 5.33 12.65
N VAL A 84 6.18 5.14 13.96
CA VAL A 84 6.87 4.10 14.74
C VAL A 84 5.92 3.52 15.77
N GLY A 85 6.19 2.30 16.22
CA GLY A 85 5.38 1.62 17.22
C GLY A 85 4.21 0.83 16.61
N VAL A 86 3.32 0.39 17.49
CA VAL A 86 2.19 -0.48 17.20
C VAL A 86 0.94 0.00 17.93
N THR A 87 -0.22 -0.40 17.42
CA THR A 87 -1.52 -0.16 18.06
C THR A 87 -2.43 -1.37 17.88
N SER A 88 -3.44 -1.50 18.75
CA SER A 88 -4.47 -2.51 18.60
C SER A 88 -5.69 -1.92 17.91
N LEU A 89 -6.15 -2.59 16.86
CA LEU A 89 -7.38 -2.26 16.16
C LEU A 89 -8.47 -3.25 16.59
N ARG A 90 -9.66 -2.73 16.93
CA ARG A 90 -10.79 -3.51 17.44
C ARG A 90 -11.96 -3.36 16.48
N HIS A 91 -12.00 -4.19 15.44
CA HIS A 91 -13.01 -4.13 14.40
C HIS A 91 -13.01 -2.78 13.66
N GLU A 92 -11.82 -2.25 13.39
CA GLU A 92 -11.67 -0.96 12.73
C GLU A 92 -11.86 -1.08 11.23
N ARG A 93 -12.71 -0.22 10.66
CA ARG A 93 -12.89 -0.15 9.20
C ARG A 93 -11.69 0.53 8.57
N VAL A 94 -11.07 -0.13 7.60
CA VAL A 94 -9.84 0.32 6.93
C VAL A 94 -9.99 0.28 5.42
N SER A 95 -9.19 1.08 4.73
CA SER A 95 -9.01 0.96 3.27
C SER A 95 -7.70 0.27 2.99
N VAL A 96 -7.69 -0.74 2.12
CA VAL A 96 -6.44 -1.42 1.75
C VAL A 96 -5.63 -0.51 0.83
N TYR A 97 -4.36 -0.35 1.16
CA TYR A 97 -3.42 0.48 0.42
C TYR A 97 -2.50 -0.36 -0.47
N ASP A 98 -1.94 -1.44 0.08
CA ASP A 98 -1.08 -2.39 -0.62
C ASP A 98 -1.27 -3.80 -0.06
N ASP A 99 -1.69 -4.74 -0.89
CA ASP A 99 -1.92 -6.15 -0.53
C ASP A 99 -0.86 -7.10 -1.11
N SER A 100 0.21 -6.58 -1.70
CA SER A 100 1.27 -7.38 -2.33
C SER A 100 2.11 -8.19 -1.34
N GLY A 101 2.10 -7.83 -0.05
CA GLY A 101 2.82 -8.54 1.00
C GLY A 101 2.37 -9.99 1.18
N ALA A 102 3.30 -10.92 1.45
CA ALA A 102 2.95 -12.34 1.59
C ALA A 102 2.09 -12.64 2.84
N THR A 103 2.40 -11.98 3.97
CA THR A 103 1.78 -12.23 5.28
C THR A 103 1.16 -10.99 5.91
N THR A 104 1.55 -9.81 5.42
CA THR A 104 1.03 -8.51 5.85
C THR A 104 0.42 -7.77 4.66
N THR A 105 -0.41 -6.78 4.97
CA THR A 105 -0.96 -5.83 4.01
C THR A 105 -0.93 -4.45 4.66
N SER A 106 -0.64 -3.43 3.86
CA SER A 106 -0.70 -2.04 4.30
C SER A 106 -2.12 -1.53 4.13
N VAL A 107 -2.64 -0.87 5.16
CA VAL A 107 -3.99 -0.33 5.21
C VAL A 107 -3.96 1.11 5.72
N VAL A 108 -4.95 1.90 5.31
CA VAL A 108 -5.25 3.21 5.89
C VAL A 108 -6.28 3.03 6.99
N ALA A 109 -5.89 3.33 8.23
CA ALA A 109 -6.77 3.32 9.40
C ALA A 109 -6.87 4.71 10.01
N ARG A 110 -8.01 5.03 10.64
CA ARG A 110 -8.16 6.25 11.45
C ARG A 110 -7.63 5.94 12.85
N ILE A 111 -6.51 6.55 13.22
CA ILE A 111 -5.82 6.25 14.48
C ILE A 111 -5.77 7.51 15.33
N GLU A 112 -6.11 7.36 16.61
CA GLU A 112 -5.94 8.40 17.62
C GLU A 112 -4.44 8.56 17.94
N LEU A 113 -3.96 9.78 17.74
CA LEU A 113 -2.63 10.25 18.12
C LEU A 113 -2.80 11.42 19.10
N ASP A 114 -1.72 11.87 19.72
CA ASP A 114 -1.74 12.97 20.71
C ASP A 114 -2.39 14.27 20.20
N GLN A 115 -2.37 14.49 18.89
CA GLN A 115 -2.88 15.70 18.23
C GLN A 115 -4.28 15.53 17.63
N GLY A 116 -4.91 14.37 17.82
CA GLY A 116 -6.22 14.02 17.26
C GLY A 116 -6.22 12.73 16.43
N THR A 117 -7.28 12.51 15.66
CA THR A 117 -7.45 11.29 14.85
C THR A 117 -7.04 11.53 13.40
N PHE A 118 -6.07 10.77 12.90
CA PHE A 118 -5.51 10.94 11.56
C PHE A 118 -5.61 9.67 10.72
N PRO A 119 -5.70 9.79 9.38
CA PRO A 119 -5.52 8.62 8.51
C PRO A 119 -4.04 8.23 8.50
N VAL A 120 -3.73 7.01 8.92
CA VAL A 120 -2.36 6.49 9.01
C VAL A 120 -2.23 5.23 8.17
N ILE A 121 -1.17 5.17 7.36
CA ILE A 121 -0.78 3.92 6.68
C ILE A 121 -0.02 3.06 7.67
N VAL A 122 -0.59 1.89 7.97
CA VAL A 122 -0.02 0.89 8.89
C VAL A 122 -0.06 -0.47 8.25
N ASP A 123 0.86 -1.34 8.63
CA ASP A 123 0.80 -2.75 8.26
C ASP A 123 -0.06 -3.50 9.26
N VAL A 124 -0.79 -4.49 8.77
CA VAL A 124 -1.54 -5.47 9.55
C VAL A 124 -1.25 -6.87 9.02
N ARG A 125 -1.47 -7.92 9.82
CA ARG A 125 -1.43 -9.28 9.28
C ARG A 125 -2.67 -9.53 8.42
N LYS A 126 -2.49 -10.22 7.28
CA LYS A 126 -3.60 -10.58 6.39
C LYS A 126 -4.70 -11.40 7.10
N GLN A 127 -4.31 -12.28 8.01
CA GLN A 127 -5.26 -13.06 8.83
C GLN A 127 -6.13 -12.22 9.78
N ASP A 128 -5.72 -10.99 10.10
CA ASP A 128 -6.42 -10.10 11.01
C ASP A 128 -7.35 -9.13 10.24
N LEU A 129 -7.35 -9.18 8.90
CA LEU A 129 -8.19 -8.39 7.99
C LEU A 129 -9.37 -9.24 7.46
N SER A 130 -10.57 -8.71 7.57
CA SER A 130 -11.79 -9.27 6.96
C SER A 130 -12.34 -8.31 5.92
N CYS A 131 -12.41 -8.72 4.66
CA CYS A 131 -12.91 -7.87 3.59
C CYS A 131 -14.41 -7.59 3.73
N GLU A 132 -14.79 -6.32 3.49
CA GLU A 132 -16.18 -5.92 3.32
C GLU A 132 -16.71 -6.60 2.05
N LYS A 133 -17.90 -7.20 2.13
CA LYS A 133 -18.55 -7.91 1.03
C LYS A 133 -19.64 -7.06 0.40
#